data_AF-A0A0H2LWW4-F1
#
_entry.id   AF-A0A0H2LWW4-F1
#
_cell.length_a   1.000
_cell.length_b   1.000
_cell.length_c   1.000
_cell.angle_alpha   90.00
_cell.angle_beta   90.00
_cell.angle_gamma   90.00
#
_symmetry.space_group_name_H-M   'P 1'
#
loop_
_entity.id
_entity.type
_entity.pdbx_description
1 polymer ?
#
loop_
_entity_poly.entity_id
_entity_poly.type
_entity_poly.pdbx_seq_one_letter_code
_entity_poly.pdbx_strand_id
1 'polypeptide(L)'
;MKDQHTLIKGYRDLSKEEIDLMNRIKAKGAELLALQTELAGRLSTDAEVKAATAKASKHAPEDERTPECVELRRFQAAEPQRWAAIGKTDIQTGIMALVRAVAQPAI
;
A
#
# COMPACT_ATOMS: atom_id res chain seq x y z
N MET A 1 5.73 -24.25 -30.68
CA MET A 1 6.41 -23.06 -30.13
C MET A 1 7.21 -23.53 -28.93
N LYS A 2 8.49 -23.16 -28.81
CA LYS A 2 9.27 -23.53 -27.62
C LYS A 2 8.76 -22.67 -26.47
N ASP A 3 8.01 -23.26 -25.56
CA ASP A 3 7.46 -22.56 -24.41
C ASP A 3 8.60 -21.91 -23.64
N GLN A 4 8.57 -20.59 -23.57
CA GLN A 4 9.60 -19.78 -22.94
C GLN A 4 9.44 -19.76 -21.41
N HIS A 5 9.24 -20.95 -20.83
CA HIS A 5 9.38 -21.19 -19.40
C HIS A 5 10.86 -21.33 -19.08
N THR A 6 11.56 -20.22 -19.29
CA THR A 6 13.01 -20.12 -19.11
C THR A 6 13.33 -20.25 -17.63
N LEU A 7 13.94 -21.38 -17.28
CA LEU A 7 14.63 -21.64 -16.02
C LEU A 7 15.09 -20.34 -15.34
N ILE A 8 14.45 -19.98 -14.23
CA ILE A 8 15.03 -18.98 -13.34
C ILE A 8 16.18 -19.70 -12.64
N LYS A 9 17.42 -19.37 -13.01
CA LYS A 9 18.64 -19.98 -12.47
C LYS A 9 18.59 -20.00 -10.92
N GLY A 10 18.65 -21.20 -10.33
CA GLY A 10 18.57 -21.43 -8.88
C GLY A 10 17.19 -21.83 -8.34
N TYR A 11 16.16 -21.94 -9.19
CA TYR A 11 14.82 -22.42 -8.82
C TYR A 11 14.48 -23.72 -9.52
N ARG A 12 13.57 -24.50 -8.93
CA ARG A 12 13.05 -25.71 -9.56
C ARG A 12 12.25 -25.37 -10.81
N ASP A 13 12.04 -26.38 -11.66
CA ASP A 13 11.11 -26.24 -12.78
C ASP A 13 9.68 -26.10 -12.25
N LEU A 14 8.95 -25.17 -12.87
CA LEU A 14 7.57 -24.84 -12.53
C LEU A 14 6.64 -25.43 -13.58
N SER A 15 5.54 -26.03 -13.12
CA SER A 15 4.45 -26.43 -14.01
C SER A 15 3.71 -25.19 -14.51
N LYS A 16 2.94 -25.35 -15.59
CA LYS A 16 2.07 -24.29 -16.10
C LYS A 16 1.07 -23.80 -15.04
N GLU A 17 0.51 -24.73 -14.25
CA GLU A 17 -0.45 -24.41 -13.19
C GLU A 17 0.17 -23.52 -12.10
N GLU A 18 1.44 -23.74 -11.77
CA GLU A 18 2.19 -22.97 -10.78
C GLU A 18 2.52 -21.57 -11.29
N ILE A 19 2.88 -21.45 -12.58
CA ILE A 19 3.10 -20.17 -13.24
C ILE A 19 1.80 -19.36 -13.27
N ASP A 20 0.69 -20.00 -13.62
CA ASP A 20 -0.63 -19.38 -13.64
C ASP A 20 -1.06 -18.94 -12.23
N LEU A 21 -0.74 -19.71 -11.20
CA LEU A 21 -0.95 -19.32 -9.81
C LEU A 21 -0.11 -18.09 -9.41
N MET A 22 1.18 -18.06 -9.75
CA MET A 22 2.04 -16.89 -9.50
C MET A 22 1.52 -15.63 -10.19
N ASN A 23 1.04 -15.75 -11.43
CA ASN A 23 0.48 -14.62 -12.17
C ASN A 23 -0.79 -14.09 -11.51
N ARG A 24 -1.69 -14.98 -11.05
CA ARG A 24 -2.88 -14.59 -10.28
C ARG A 24 -2.53 -13.90 -8.97
N ILE A 25 -1.54 -14.40 -8.23
CA ILE A 25 -1.05 -13.75 -7.00
C ILE A 25 -0.55 -12.33 -7.31
N LYS A 26 0.31 -12.16 -8.33
CA LYS A 26 0.82 -10.85 -8.74
C LYS A 26 -0.28 -9.89 -9.18
N ALA A 27 -1.28 -10.37 -9.92
CA ALA A 27 -2.42 -9.57 -10.33
C ALA A 27 -3.19 -9.02 -9.12
N LYS A 28 -3.47 -9.86 -8.11
CA LYS A 28 -4.10 -9.41 -6.86
C LYS A 28 -3.22 -8.45 -6.06
N GLY A 29 -1.90 -8.66 -6.06
CA GLY A 29 -0.97 -7.69 -5.49
C GLY A 29 -1.07 -6.31 -6.15
N ALA A 30 -1.19 -6.26 -7.48
CA ALA A 30 -1.35 -5.01 -8.22
C ALA A 30 -2.69 -4.32 -7.91
N GLU A 31 -3.79 -5.07 -7.85
CA GLU A 31 -5.11 -4.54 -7.45
C GLU A 31 -5.07 -3.92 -6.05
N LEU A 32 -4.47 -4.61 -5.07
CA LEU A 32 -4.33 -4.10 -3.70
C LEU A 32 -3.45 -2.84 -3.63
N LEU A 33 -2.38 -2.79 -4.42
CA LEU A 33 -1.52 -1.60 -4.48
C LEU A 33 -2.21 -0.40 -5.15
N ALA A 34 -3.10 -0.64 -6.11
CA ALA A 34 -3.93 0.41 -6.69
C ALA A 34 -4.88 1.00 -5.63
N LEU A 35 -5.57 0.16 -4.86
CA LEU A 35 -6.42 0.60 -3.74
C LEU A 35 -5.62 1.34 -2.67
N GLN A 36 -4.42 0.86 -2.33
CA GLN A 36 -3.52 1.55 -1.40
C GLN A 36 -3.14 2.94 -1.92
N THR A 37 -2.88 3.08 -3.22
CA THR A 37 -2.54 4.36 -3.85
C THR A 37 -3.72 5.34 -3.79
N GLU A 38 -4.93 4.86 -4.08
CA GLU A 38 -6.17 5.65 -3.95
C GLU A 38 -6.35 6.15 -2.50
N LEU A 39 -6.22 5.25 -1.51
CA LEU A 39 -6.31 5.61 -0.10
C LEU A 39 -5.25 6.65 0.29
N ALA A 40 -4.00 6.47 -0.11
CA ALA A 40 -2.92 7.41 0.19
C ALA A 40 -3.18 8.80 -0.42
N GLY A 41 -3.70 8.85 -1.65
CA GLY A 41 -4.12 10.09 -2.29
C GLY A 41 -5.24 10.79 -1.52
N ARG A 42 -6.29 10.05 -1.17
CA ARG A 42 -7.40 10.56 -0.35
C ARG A 42 -6.91 11.12 0.99
N LEU A 43 -6.04 10.40 1.68
CA LEU A 43 -5.48 10.83 2.97
C LEU A 43 -4.62 12.10 2.83
N SER A 44 -3.98 12.32 1.67
CA SER A 44 -3.22 13.54 1.40
C SER A 44 -4.17 14.74 1.25
N THR A 45 -5.20 14.60 0.42
CA THR A 45 -6.24 15.63 0.29
C THR A 45 -6.91 15.92 1.63
N ASP A 46 -7.22 14.89 2.41
CA ASP A 46 -7.81 15.03 3.75
C ASP A 46 -6.91 15.83 4.69
N ALA A 47 -5.59 15.66 4.63
CA ALA A 47 -4.63 16.40 5.43
C ALA A 47 -4.61 17.89 5.04
N GLU A 48 -4.56 18.17 3.73
CA GLU A 48 -4.58 19.53 3.19
C GLU A 48 -5.87 20.28 3.56
N VAL A 49 -7.02 19.62 3.35
CA VAL A 49 -8.34 20.19 3.66
C VAL A 49 -8.48 20.46 5.15
N LYS A 50 -8.12 19.50 6.02
CA LYS A 50 -8.19 19.71 7.48
C LYS A 50 -7.25 20.83 7.93
N ALA A 51 -6.06 20.94 7.35
CA ALA A 51 -5.12 22.01 7.66
C ALA A 51 -5.65 23.39 7.24
N ALA A 52 -6.19 23.50 6.03
CA ALA A 52 -6.79 24.73 5.53
C ALA A 52 -8.00 25.16 6.38
N THR A 53 -8.90 24.23 6.68
CA THR A 53 -10.10 24.47 7.49
C THR A 53 -9.75 24.87 8.93
N ALA A 54 -8.79 24.20 9.56
CA ALA A 54 -8.29 24.60 10.87
C ALA A 54 -7.73 26.03 10.84
N LYS A 55 -6.91 26.37 9.85
CA LYS A 55 -6.36 27.72 9.69
C LYS A 55 -7.45 28.79 9.52
N ALA A 56 -8.47 28.51 8.70
CA ALA A 56 -9.58 29.43 8.44
C ALA A 56 -10.50 29.65 9.66
N SER A 57 -10.56 28.67 10.58
CA SER A 57 -11.40 28.77 11.79
C SER A 57 -10.83 29.70 12.87
N LYS A 58 -9.54 30.00 12.83
CA LYS A 58 -8.85 30.80 13.84
C LYS A 58 -9.16 32.29 13.68
N HIS A 59 -9.57 32.98 14.74
CA HIS A 59 -9.76 34.44 14.74
C HIS A 59 -8.47 35.17 15.11
N ALA A 60 -7.66 34.55 15.97
CA ALA A 60 -6.28 34.92 16.29
C ALA A 60 -5.36 33.68 16.20
N PRO A 61 -4.03 33.85 16.01
CA PRO A 61 -3.08 32.73 15.90
C PRO A 61 -3.16 31.70 17.04
N GLU A 62 -3.43 32.18 18.26
CA GLU A 62 -3.54 31.41 19.50
C GLU A 62 -4.83 30.58 19.65
N ASP A 63 -5.82 30.76 18.76
CA ASP A 63 -7.13 30.10 18.84
C ASP A 63 -7.08 28.62 18.40
N GLU A 64 -6.27 27.81 19.07
CA GLU A 64 -6.04 26.40 18.70
C GLU A 64 -7.10 25.42 19.23
N ARG A 65 -8.18 25.95 19.82
CA ARG A 65 -9.24 25.19 20.47
C ARG A 65 -10.51 25.08 19.62
N THR A 66 -10.53 25.65 18.42
CA THR A 66 -11.64 25.47 17.50
C THR A 66 -11.83 23.97 17.20
N PRO A 67 -13.08 23.51 16.95
CA PRO A 67 -13.35 22.12 16.60
C PRO A 67 -12.48 21.62 15.43
N GLU A 68 -12.21 22.49 14.46
CA GLU A 68 -11.40 22.20 13.28
C GLU A 68 -9.91 22.01 13.64
N CYS A 69 -9.36 22.82 14.55
CA CYS A 69 -8.01 22.63 15.07
C CYS A 69 -7.88 21.34 15.88
N VAL A 70 -8.92 20.99 16.67
CA VAL A 70 -8.96 19.74 17.42
C VAL A 70 -9.00 18.53 16.49
N GLU A 71 -9.83 18.57 15.44
CA GLU A 71 -9.92 17.48 14.46
C GLU A 71 -8.63 17.33 13.66
N LEU A 72 -7.98 18.42 13.24
CA LEU A 72 -6.67 18.36 12.59
C LEU A 72 -5.65 17.66 13.49
N ARG A 73 -5.58 18.03 14.78
CA ARG A 73 -4.64 17.43 15.73
C ARG A 73 -4.93 15.94 15.93
N ARG A 74 -6.21 15.57 16.04
CA ARG A 74 -6.63 14.16 16.16
C ARG A 74 -6.29 13.36 14.90
N PHE A 75 -6.46 13.94 13.71
CA PHE A 75 -6.08 13.32 12.44
C PHE A 75 -4.56 13.12 12.33
N GLN A 76 -3.77 14.14 12.68
CA GLN A 76 -2.31 14.06 12.70
C GLN A 76 -1.80 13.02 13.70
N ALA A 77 -2.35 12.99 14.91
CA ALA A 77 -1.98 12.03 15.95
C ALA A 77 -2.31 10.57 15.57
N ALA A 78 -3.30 10.36 14.70
CA ALA A 78 -3.62 9.02 14.19
C ALA A 78 -2.65 8.53 13.10
N GLU A 79 -1.77 9.40 12.59
CA GLU A 79 -0.76 9.09 11.56
C GLU A 79 -1.27 8.25 10.37
N PRO A 80 -2.42 8.59 9.73
CA PRO A 80 -3.04 7.69 8.76
C PRO A 80 -2.17 7.42 7.51
N GLN A 81 -1.35 8.38 7.10
CA GLN A 81 -0.38 8.19 6.01
C GLN A 81 0.69 7.14 6.34
N ARG A 82 1.14 7.11 7.59
CA ARG A 82 2.09 6.09 8.07
C ARG A 82 1.44 4.70 8.00
N TRP A 83 0.19 4.58 8.43
CA TRP A 83 -0.56 3.31 8.32
C TRP A 83 -0.75 2.86 6.87
N ALA A 84 -1.05 3.77 5.95
CA ALA A 84 -1.13 3.45 4.52
C ALA A 84 0.22 3.00 3.95
N ALA A 85 1.34 3.57 4.42
CA ALA A 85 2.68 3.16 4.01
C ALA A 85 3.06 1.77 4.56
N ILE A 86 2.73 1.48 5.82
CA ILE A 86 2.90 0.14 6.41
C ILE A 86 2.12 -0.90 5.58
N GLY A 87 0.84 -0.62 5.30
CA GLY A 87 0.01 -1.51 4.49
C GLY A 87 0.62 -1.78 3.10
N LYS A 88 1.21 -0.77 2.45
CA LYS A 88 1.93 -0.95 1.17
C LYS A 88 3.09 -1.95 1.30
N THR A 89 3.94 -1.77 2.31
CA THR A 89 5.08 -2.66 2.56
C THR A 89 4.62 -4.08 2.87
N ASP A 90 3.58 -4.24 3.69
CA ASP A 90 3.05 -5.55 4.07
C ASP A 90 2.40 -6.28 2.88
N ILE A 91 1.66 -5.56 2.02
CA ILE A 91 1.12 -6.11 0.77
C ILE A 91 2.27 -6.61 -0.11
N GLN A 92 3.29 -5.79 -0.35
CA GLN A 92 4.43 -6.16 -1.20
C GLN A 92 5.17 -7.37 -0.63
N THR A 93 5.41 -7.38 0.68
CA THR A 93 6.10 -8.48 1.37
C THR A 93 5.28 -9.76 1.31
N GLY A 94 3.98 -9.70 1.59
CA GLY A 94 3.08 -10.84 1.56
C GLY A 94 2.97 -11.45 0.16
N ILE A 95 2.82 -10.61 -0.88
CA ILE A 95 2.79 -11.07 -2.27
C ILE A 95 4.11 -11.75 -2.66
N MET A 96 5.25 -11.20 -2.26
CA MET A 96 6.55 -11.82 -2.53
C MET A 96 6.75 -13.13 -1.76
N ALA A 97 6.26 -13.22 -0.52
CA ALA A 97 6.28 -14.47 0.26
C ALA A 97 5.45 -15.57 -0.42
N LEU A 98 4.26 -15.24 -0.91
CA LEU A 98 3.40 -16.17 -1.66
C LEU A 98 4.06 -16.63 -2.97
N VAL A 99 4.64 -15.71 -3.74
CA VAL A 99 5.39 -16.03 -4.96
C VAL A 99 6.57 -16.96 -4.65
N ARG A 100 7.30 -16.69 -3.55
CA ARG A 100 8.43 -17.52 -3.11
C ARG A 100 8.01 -18.92 -2.69
N ALA A 101 6.84 -19.07 -2.08
CA ALA A 101 6.28 -20.37 -1.69
C ALA A 101 5.99 -21.26 -2.91
N VAL A 102 5.58 -20.66 -4.04
CA VAL A 102 5.41 -21.38 -5.32
C VAL A 102 6.76 -21.68 -5.97
N ALA A 103 7.64 -20.67 -6.06
CA ALA A 103 8.85 -20.74 -6.87
C ALA A 103 9.85 -21.84 -6.46
N GLN A 104 10.07 -22.03 -5.15
CA GLN A 104 10.96 -23.04 -4.51
C GLN A 104 12.38 -23.21 -5.11
N PRO A 105 13.46 -23.11 -4.29
CA PRO A 105 14.81 -23.29 -4.79
C PRO A 105 15.02 -24.71 -5.37
N ALA A 106 15.85 -24.81 -6.41
CA ALA A 106 16.35 -26.11 -6.86
C ALA A 106 17.40 -26.63 -5.85
N ILE A 107 17.46 -27.95 -5.69
CA ILE A 107 18.54 -28.64 -4.94
C ILE A 107 19.85 -28.55 -5.73
#